data_AF-K5E4Z0-F1
#
_entry.id   AF-K5E4Z0-F1
#
_cell.length_a   1.000
_cell.length_b   1.000
_cell.length_c   1.000
_cell.angle_alpha   90.00
_cell.angle_beta   90.00
_cell.angle_gamma   90.00
#
_symmetry.space_group_name_H-M   'P 1'
#
loop_
_entity.id
_entity.type
_entity.pdbx_description
1 polymer ?
#
loop_
_entity_poly.entity_id
_entity_poly.type
_entity_poly.pdbx_seq_one_letter_code
_entity_poly.pdbx_strand_id
1 'polypeptide(L)'
;MFQALNDRNVNYVVLRWFENVPEWPEGEDIDLLIDVADLHLVDDLFVTNSREIPCDVYGTGPAKNACWKGLSYYPPYLAEEIIQSRTFHRDLCYIPNEEHYFLSLAYHALYHKGNASGLPWDDNEATQRQGKQNSDHDYADRLRAAAPAKFQNTSMTMEGLERLLTSESWNPPVDTLRRYASLRPELAQFLPPAIDNQHGELIVVLFRQSAVDNQILDEAISLFRQKHRLEVIGQHELSAKAAQLASKHIRGGNWDEGPFPQSGGLPAVALALFDFHPIEPTPAEKEQYPYIQNRRVLFKKEIRRLLNKRLPKTQWSNCVHSSDDELEGLEYLEIIDSSFHTEVQTHVDHLRRSYKTPEPVIRSLRKPANRSKTELIQWNGQEAVRKTFRPSFKRFCDREIFIYQTLGPRLSTVPEVLEFSDYSFVLPKYENCLANLSLRKQGKLLKPYASQVLELLRATFALKRVIIDFHPGNLILTPGGDLHFVDFEFTQPLSDWPNSFMQSPDLVGLPSGFSGDRPSNLPQNGYTYDDFWKPIFQCSLETLIKQCGIDTSPAVMEKLSITDFKSGEQSTSSLREAG
;
A
#
# COMPACT_ATOMS: atom_id res chain seq x y z
N MET A 1 -6.43 43.26 -27.53
CA MET A 1 -6.47 42.18 -26.53
C MET A 1 -5.73 42.55 -25.24
N PHE A 2 -4.40 42.70 -25.24
CA PHE A 2 -3.62 42.94 -24.01
C PHE A 2 -4.09 44.14 -23.17
N GLN A 3 -4.42 45.26 -23.81
CA GLN A 3 -5.01 46.41 -23.11
C GLN A 3 -6.28 46.03 -22.33
N ALA A 4 -7.17 45.22 -22.92
CA ALA A 4 -8.39 44.79 -22.26
C ALA A 4 -8.10 43.87 -21.06
N LEU A 5 -7.08 43.02 -21.13
CA LEU A 5 -6.63 42.21 -20.00
C LEU A 5 -6.11 43.09 -18.85
N ASN A 6 -5.29 44.11 -19.19
CA ASN A 6 -4.77 45.07 -18.22
C ASN A 6 -5.88 45.91 -17.58
N ASP A 7 -6.79 46.47 -18.38
CA ASP A 7 -7.90 47.31 -17.92
C ASP A 7 -8.86 46.54 -16.98
N ARG A 8 -8.96 45.21 -17.17
CA ARG A 8 -9.75 44.31 -16.34
C ARG A 8 -8.99 43.78 -15.12
N ASN A 9 -7.74 44.18 -14.93
CA ASN A 9 -6.84 43.70 -13.87
C ASN A 9 -6.71 42.18 -13.82
N VAL A 10 -6.65 41.53 -14.99
CA VAL A 10 -6.48 40.08 -15.09
C VAL A 10 -5.06 39.68 -14.67
N ASN A 11 -4.94 38.66 -13.84
CA ASN A 11 -3.65 38.03 -13.55
C ASN A 11 -3.28 37.09 -14.70
N TYR A 12 -2.47 37.57 -15.64
CA TYR A 12 -2.02 36.79 -16.78
C TYR A 12 -0.54 36.99 -17.09
N VAL A 13 0.02 36.06 -17.87
CA VAL A 13 1.28 36.23 -18.57
C VAL A 13 1.19 35.71 -20.01
N VAL A 14 1.95 36.33 -20.91
CA VAL A 14 2.23 35.82 -22.26
C VAL A 14 3.48 34.93 -22.16
N LEU A 15 3.32 33.63 -22.38
CA LEU A 15 4.34 32.63 -22.05
C LEU A 15 5.56 32.67 -22.98
N ARG A 16 5.36 32.99 -24.26
CA ARG A 16 6.39 32.94 -25.30
C ARG A 16 6.00 33.82 -26.49
N TRP A 17 6.96 34.04 -27.40
CA TRP A 17 6.79 34.79 -28.66
C TRP A 17 6.53 36.31 -28.49
N PHE A 18 6.73 36.84 -27.29
CA PHE A 18 6.46 38.24 -26.97
C PHE A 18 7.57 39.21 -27.39
N GLU A 19 8.72 38.73 -27.87
CA GLU A 19 9.93 39.54 -28.07
C GLU A 19 9.77 40.65 -29.12
N ASN A 20 8.83 40.51 -30.05
CA ASN A 20 8.60 41.49 -31.12
C ASN A 20 7.32 42.31 -30.94
N VAL A 21 6.62 42.15 -29.82
CA VAL A 21 5.40 42.90 -29.49
C VAL A 21 5.62 44.42 -29.66
N PRO A 22 4.70 45.15 -30.36
CA PRO A 22 3.33 44.76 -30.74
C PRO A 22 3.20 43.92 -32.02
N GLU A 23 4.27 43.69 -32.77
CA GLU A 23 4.25 42.87 -33.97
C GLU A 23 4.32 41.38 -33.59
N TRP A 24 3.27 40.61 -33.89
CA TRP A 24 3.23 39.18 -33.59
C TRP A 24 3.79 38.37 -34.77
N PRO A 25 4.61 37.34 -34.54
CA PRO A 25 5.13 36.51 -35.63
C PRO A 25 4.01 35.84 -36.43
N GLU A 26 4.15 35.81 -37.76
CA GLU A 26 3.16 35.19 -38.65
C GLU A 26 3.11 33.67 -38.42
N GLY A 27 1.91 33.13 -38.21
CA GLY A 27 1.67 31.71 -38.03
C GLY A 27 1.91 31.18 -36.60
N GLU A 28 2.27 32.04 -35.64
CA GLU A 28 2.43 31.65 -34.23
C GLU A 28 1.18 31.98 -33.41
N ASP A 29 0.88 31.10 -32.45
CA ASP A 29 -0.22 31.26 -31.51
C ASP A 29 0.18 32.18 -30.32
N ILE A 30 -0.78 32.86 -29.71
CA ILE A 30 -0.57 33.56 -28.43
C ILE A 30 -0.87 32.60 -27.28
N ASP A 31 0.18 32.20 -26.57
CA ASP A 31 0.06 31.35 -25.38
C ASP A 31 -0.07 32.17 -24.10
N LEU A 32 -1.24 32.11 -23.47
CA LEU A 32 -1.57 32.82 -22.25
C LEU A 32 -1.66 31.85 -21.07
N LEU A 33 -1.04 32.21 -19.95
CA LEU A 33 -1.33 31.61 -18.66
C LEU A 33 -2.12 32.62 -17.83
N ILE A 34 -3.30 32.24 -17.36
CA ILE A 34 -4.24 33.09 -16.63
C ILE A 34 -4.57 32.43 -15.29
N ASP A 35 -4.71 33.23 -14.24
CA ASP A 35 -5.22 32.74 -12.96
C ASP A 35 -6.65 32.20 -13.17
N VAL A 36 -6.91 30.97 -12.71
CA VAL A 36 -8.23 30.34 -12.82
C VAL A 36 -9.32 31.23 -12.20
N ALA A 37 -9.01 32.00 -11.15
CA ALA A 37 -9.94 32.94 -10.55
C ALA A 37 -10.40 34.04 -11.52
N ASP A 38 -9.57 34.41 -12.50
CA ASP A 38 -9.80 35.53 -13.42
C ASP A 38 -10.31 35.08 -14.80
N LEU A 39 -10.46 33.77 -15.05
CA LEU A 39 -10.95 33.27 -16.35
C LEU A 39 -12.30 33.88 -16.75
N HIS A 40 -13.20 34.06 -15.77
CA HIS A 40 -14.52 34.68 -16.00
C HIS A 40 -14.44 36.14 -16.48
N LEU A 41 -13.30 36.82 -16.28
CA LEU A 41 -13.08 38.20 -16.73
C LEU A 41 -12.67 38.27 -18.20
N VAL A 42 -12.38 37.15 -18.85
CA VAL A 42 -11.81 37.12 -20.21
C VAL A 42 -12.62 36.30 -21.21
N ASP A 43 -13.70 35.66 -20.77
CA ASP A 43 -14.53 34.78 -21.60
C ASP A 43 -15.05 35.44 -22.90
N ASP A 44 -15.36 36.74 -22.86
CA ASP A 44 -15.84 37.51 -24.00
C ASP A 44 -14.74 38.00 -24.96
N LEU A 45 -13.46 37.87 -24.57
CA LEU A 45 -12.33 38.29 -25.39
C LEU A 45 -11.92 37.24 -26.43
N PHE A 46 -12.36 35.99 -26.27
CA PHE A 46 -12.00 34.88 -27.13
C PHE A 46 -13.20 34.36 -27.91
N VAL A 47 -12.99 34.05 -29.18
CA VAL A 47 -14.03 33.48 -30.06
C VAL A 47 -13.52 32.20 -30.69
N THR A 48 -14.41 31.21 -30.82
CA THR A 48 -14.08 29.97 -31.54
C THR A 48 -14.14 30.19 -33.05
N ASN A 49 -13.20 29.59 -33.80
CA ASN A 49 -13.17 29.60 -35.28
C ASN A 49 -13.00 30.99 -35.93
N SER A 50 -12.15 31.84 -35.35
CA SER A 50 -11.70 33.07 -36.01
C SER A 50 -10.62 32.77 -37.07
N ARG A 51 -10.44 33.70 -38.02
CA ARG A 51 -9.28 33.74 -38.95
C ARG A 51 -8.16 34.67 -38.46
N GLU A 52 -8.31 35.21 -37.27
CA GLU A 52 -7.31 36.05 -36.60
C GLU A 52 -6.22 35.20 -35.94
N ILE A 53 -5.33 35.85 -35.18
CA ILE A 53 -4.22 35.20 -34.47
C ILE A 53 -4.80 34.19 -33.46
N PRO A 54 -4.46 32.89 -33.55
CA PRO A 54 -4.94 31.91 -32.59
C PRO A 54 -4.39 32.20 -31.19
N CYS A 55 -5.19 31.91 -30.16
CA CYS A 55 -4.81 32.11 -28.76
C CYS A 55 -5.08 30.82 -27.97
N ASP A 56 -4.05 30.31 -27.32
CA ASP A 56 -4.15 29.21 -26.37
C ASP A 56 -4.20 29.78 -24.95
N VAL A 57 -5.26 29.44 -24.21
CA VAL A 57 -5.44 29.88 -22.82
C VAL A 57 -5.23 28.69 -21.89
N TYR A 58 -4.31 28.85 -20.94
CA TYR A 58 -4.00 27.90 -19.90
C TYR A 58 -4.29 28.50 -18.52
N GLY A 59 -4.79 27.69 -17.59
CA GLY A 59 -5.07 28.10 -16.22
C GLY A 59 -3.90 27.83 -15.27
N THR A 60 -3.84 28.55 -14.15
CA THR A 60 -2.97 28.21 -12.99
C THR A 60 -3.34 26.89 -12.30
N GLY A 61 -4.45 26.27 -12.70
CA GLY A 61 -4.88 24.98 -12.21
C GLY A 61 -5.83 24.32 -13.21
N PRO A 62 -6.37 23.14 -12.88
CA PRO A 62 -7.37 22.49 -13.70
C PRO A 62 -8.60 23.39 -13.84
N ALA A 63 -8.91 23.79 -15.07
CA ALA A 63 -10.13 24.51 -15.38
C ALA A 63 -10.65 24.09 -16.75
N LYS A 64 -11.99 24.04 -16.86
CA LYS A 64 -12.65 23.71 -18.12
C LYS A 64 -12.27 24.76 -19.17
N ASN A 65 -11.83 24.30 -20.34
CA ASN A 65 -11.32 25.12 -21.46
C ASN A 65 -10.00 25.87 -21.21
N ALA A 66 -9.30 25.61 -20.11
CA ALA A 66 -7.98 26.19 -19.84
C ALA A 66 -6.95 25.10 -19.44
N CYS A 67 -7.08 23.92 -20.06
CA CYS A 67 -6.26 22.75 -19.77
C CYS A 67 -5.61 22.21 -21.05
N TRP A 68 -4.44 21.57 -20.90
CA TRP A 68 -3.72 20.93 -21.98
C TRP A 68 -3.91 19.42 -21.91
N LYS A 69 -4.63 18.86 -22.90
CA LYS A 69 -4.94 17.42 -22.97
C LYS A 69 -5.57 16.87 -21.67
N GLY A 70 -6.36 17.68 -20.98
CA GLY A 70 -7.01 17.32 -19.71
C GLY A 70 -6.12 17.45 -18.46
N LEU A 71 -4.93 18.04 -18.59
CA LEU A 71 -4.00 18.33 -17.50
C LEU A 71 -3.80 19.85 -17.36
N SER A 72 -3.40 20.29 -16.17
CA SER A 72 -2.84 21.63 -15.99
C SER A 72 -1.61 21.78 -16.89
N TYR A 73 -1.45 22.94 -17.52
CA TYR A 73 -0.33 23.14 -18.44
C TYR A 73 1.00 23.13 -17.68
N TYR A 74 1.08 23.85 -16.57
CA TYR A 74 2.11 23.66 -15.57
C TYR A 74 1.46 23.10 -14.30
N PRO A 75 2.19 22.33 -13.48
CA PRO A 75 1.80 22.07 -12.10
C PRO A 75 1.39 23.38 -11.41
N PRO A 76 0.28 23.41 -10.65
CA PRO A 76 -0.27 24.67 -10.13
C PRO A 76 0.73 25.56 -9.38
N TYR A 77 1.63 24.96 -8.61
CA TYR A 77 2.66 25.71 -7.88
C TYR A 77 3.64 26.44 -8.80
N LEU A 78 4.03 25.84 -9.93
CA LEU A 78 4.88 26.48 -10.94
C LEU A 78 4.12 27.56 -11.71
N ALA A 79 2.85 27.31 -12.04
CA ALA A 79 2.01 28.28 -12.73
C ALA A 79 1.81 29.56 -11.89
N GLU A 80 1.57 29.41 -10.58
CA GLU A 80 1.49 30.51 -9.64
C GLU A 80 2.82 31.28 -9.54
N GLU A 81 3.96 30.58 -9.51
CA GLU A 81 5.30 31.20 -9.49
C GLU A 81 5.53 32.08 -10.72
N ILE A 82 5.16 31.60 -11.90
CA ILE A 82 5.25 32.37 -13.17
C ILE A 82 4.38 33.64 -13.11
N ILE A 83 3.12 33.53 -12.66
CA ILE A 83 2.20 34.69 -12.60
C ILE A 83 2.65 35.70 -11.54
N GLN A 84 3.13 35.25 -10.39
CA GLN A 84 3.56 36.13 -9.29
C GLN A 84 4.85 36.86 -9.61
N SER A 85 5.73 36.24 -10.39
CA SER A 85 7.04 36.80 -10.77
C SER A 85 7.00 37.62 -12.07
N ARG A 86 5.82 37.83 -12.66
CA ARG A 86 5.66 38.50 -13.96
C ARG A 86 6.24 39.91 -14.01
N THR A 87 6.71 40.30 -15.18
CA THR A 87 7.22 41.63 -15.48
C THR A 87 6.38 42.30 -16.56
N PHE A 88 6.24 43.62 -16.48
CA PHE A 88 5.50 44.37 -17.49
C PHE A 88 6.43 44.70 -18.66
N HIS A 89 6.12 44.16 -19.83
CA HIS A 89 6.94 44.23 -21.03
C HIS A 89 6.43 45.29 -22.00
N ARG A 90 7.33 46.20 -22.40
CA ARG A 90 7.11 47.24 -23.42
C ARG A 90 5.83 48.04 -23.22
N ASP A 91 5.48 48.30 -21.95
CA ASP A 91 4.27 48.99 -21.53
C ASP A 91 2.97 48.42 -22.13
N LEU A 92 2.94 47.12 -22.49
CA LEU A 92 1.81 46.51 -23.20
C LEU A 92 1.26 45.25 -22.55
N CYS A 93 2.11 44.29 -22.19
CA CYS A 93 1.66 43.00 -21.67
C CYS A 93 2.56 42.49 -20.55
N TYR A 94 2.04 41.58 -19.74
CA TYR A 94 2.84 40.87 -18.74
C TYR A 94 3.48 39.61 -19.34
N ILE A 95 4.73 39.38 -18.99
CA ILE A 95 5.53 38.21 -19.39
C ILE A 95 6.16 37.58 -18.13
N PRO A 96 6.61 36.31 -18.17
CA PRO A 96 7.47 35.77 -17.11
C PRO A 96 8.73 36.62 -16.94
N ASN A 97 9.32 36.68 -15.75
CA ASN A 97 10.67 37.23 -15.62
C ASN A 97 11.71 36.36 -16.37
N GLU A 98 12.95 36.83 -16.49
CA GLU A 98 13.98 36.16 -17.29
C GLU A 98 14.22 34.70 -16.87
N GLU A 99 14.25 34.42 -15.57
CA GLU A 99 14.47 33.06 -15.05
C GLU A 99 13.27 32.14 -15.36
N HIS A 100 12.05 32.61 -15.08
CA HIS A 100 10.82 31.85 -15.29
C HIS A 100 10.49 31.70 -16.77
N TYR A 101 10.87 32.66 -17.61
CA TYR A 101 10.75 32.54 -19.06
C TYR A 101 11.58 31.36 -19.55
N PHE A 102 12.85 31.30 -19.15
CA PHE A 102 13.74 30.21 -19.54
C PHE A 102 13.25 28.85 -19.01
N LEU A 103 12.89 28.76 -17.73
CA LEU A 103 12.42 27.50 -17.13
C LEU A 103 11.09 27.02 -17.74
N SER A 104 10.13 27.92 -17.97
CA SER A 104 8.85 27.58 -18.60
C SER A 104 8.99 27.16 -20.06
N LEU A 105 9.94 27.74 -20.80
CA LEU A 105 10.30 27.34 -22.16
C LEU A 105 11.00 25.98 -22.19
N ALA A 106 11.93 25.73 -21.25
CA ALA A 106 12.61 24.45 -21.11
C ALA A 106 11.63 23.33 -20.77
N TYR A 107 10.72 23.58 -19.83
CA TYR A 107 9.63 22.68 -19.46
C TYR A 107 8.74 22.36 -20.66
N HIS A 108 8.34 23.38 -21.43
CA HIS A 108 7.53 23.19 -22.63
C HIS A 108 8.25 22.32 -23.68
N ALA A 109 9.50 22.65 -23.98
CA ALA A 109 10.30 21.92 -24.96
C ALA A 109 10.45 20.44 -24.55
N LEU A 110 10.77 20.19 -23.27
CA LEU A 110 11.00 18.85 -22.76
C LEU A 110 9.70 18.04 -22.61
N TYR A 111 8.77 18.48 -21.77
CA TYR A 111 7.62 17.67 -21.36
C TYR A 111 6.42 17.81 -22.31
N HIS A 112 6.17 19.01 -22.87
CA HIS A 112 5.03 19.22 -23.76
C HIS A 112 5.33 18.90 -25.21
N LYS A 113 6.54 19.15 -25.69
CA LYS A 113 6.97 18.90 -27.07
C LYS A 113 7.80 17.62 -27.23
N GLY A 114 8.53 17.15 -26.22
CA GLY A 114 9.29 15.90 -26.29
C GLY A 114 10.20 15.85 -27.51
N ASN A 115 10.18 14.75 -28.25
CA ASN A 115 10.93 14.63 -29.52
C ASN A 115 10.56 15.69 -30.58
N ALA A 116 9.33 16.24 -30.54
CA ALA A 116 8.90 17.27 -31.49
C ALA A 116 9.51 18.66 -31.21
N SER A 117 10.23 18.82 -30.09
CA SER A 117 11.02 20.04 -29.82
C SER A 117 12.29 20.12 -30.69
N GLY A 118 12.71 19.01 -31.29
CA GLY A 118 13.97 18.91 -32.00
C GLY A 118 15.22 18.89 -31.10
N LEU A 119 15.04 18.82 -29.78
CA LEU A 119 16.16 18.70 -28.85
C LEU A 119 16.88 17.35 -29.05
N PRO A 120 18.22 17.34 -29.09
CA PRO A 120 18.97 16.10 -28.97
C PRO A 120 18.71 15.43 -27.62
N TRP A 121 18.79 14.10 -27.58
CA TRP A 121 18.62 13.36 -26.33
C TRP A 121 19.72 13.70 -25.33
N ASP A 122 20.97 13.66 -25.80
CA ASP A 122 22.21 13.84 -25.04
C ASP A 122 23.24 14.59 -25.89
N ASP A 123 24.44 14.81 -25.35
CA ASP A 123 25.51 15.52 -26.06
C ASP A 123 26.20 14.66 -27.15
N ASN A 124 25.72 13.44 -27.45
CA ASN A 124 26.33 12.58 -28.47
C ASN A 124 26.03 13.08 -29.90
N GLU A 125 27.06 13.08 -30.77
CA GLU A 125 26.92 13.59 -32.14
C GLU A 125 25.84 12.88 -32.99
N ALA A 126 25.54 11.61 -32.69
CA ALA A 126 24.53 10.83 -33.41
C ALA A 126 23.10 11.30 -33.11
N THR A 127 22.79 11.67 -31.87
CA THR A 127 21.46 12.14 -31.43
C THR A 127 21.23 13.59 -31.84
N GLN A 128 22.29 14.40 -31.91
CA GLN A 128 22.27 15.76 -32.46
C GLN A 128 21.80 15.85 -33.90
N ARG A 129 22.13 14.85 -34.75
CA ARG A 129 21.68 14.81 -36.15
C ARG A 129 20.21 14.42 -36.30
N GLN A 130 19.67 13.63 -35.36
CA GLN A 130 18.26 13.19 -35.38
C GLN A 130 17.32 14.28 -34.87
N GLY A 131 17.69 15.04 -33.82
CA GLY A 131 16.87 16.13 -33.28
C GLY A 131 16.49 17.20 -34.32
N LYS A 132 17.45 17.60 -35.18
CA LYS A 132 17.23 18.61 -36.22
C LYS A 132 16.32 18.20 -37.38
N GLN A 133 16.03 16.91 -37.57
CA GLN A 133 15.23 16.44 -38.71
C GLN A 133 13.71 16.43 -38.43
N ASN A 134 13.27 16.62 -37.18
CA ASN A 134 11.88 16.43 -36.74
C ASN A 134 11.27 17.66 -36.01
N SER A 135 11.82 18.87 -36.17
CA SER A 135 11.42 20.04 -35.37
C SER A 135 10.48 21.00 -36.09
N ASP A 136 9.40 21.43 -35.42
CA ASP A 136 8.59 22.58 -35.84
C ASP A 136 9.35 23.91 -35.60
N HIS A 137 10.22 23.98 -34.59
CA HIS A 137 11.07 25.14 -34.26
C HIS A 137 12.43 24.69 -33.69
N ASP A 138 13.48 25.52 -33.82
CA ASP A 138 14.79 25.29 -33.16
C ASP A 138 14.75 25.72 -31.69
N TYR A 139 14.19 24.86 -30.82
CA TYR A 139 14.12 25.12 -29.39
C TYR A 139 15.50 25.21 -28.74
N ALA A 140 16.51 24.50 -29.26
CA ALA A 140 17.85 24.54 -28.70
C ALA A 140 18.46 25.94 -28.82
N ASP A 141 18.40 26.54 -30.02
CA ASP A 141 18.90 27.90 -30.25
C ASP A 141 18.12 28.94 -29.43
N ARG A 142 16.79 28.80 -29.36
CA ARG A 142 15.93 29.69 -28.56
C ARG A 142 16.24 29.63 -27.07
N LEU A 143 16.40 28.43 -26.52
CA LEU A 143 16.79 28.26 -25.12
C LEU A 143 18.17 28.87 -24.86
N ARG A 144 19.16 28.68 -25.74
CA ARG A 144 20.47 29.35 -25.58
C ARG A 144 20.35 30.87 -25.60
N ALA A 145 19.52 31.42 -26.48
CA ALA A 145 19.31 32.86 -26.59
C ALA A 145 18.57 33.43 -25.37
N ALA A 146 17.63 32.68 -24.79
CA ALA A 146 16.86 33.06 -23.62
C ALA A 146 17.56 32.78 -22.27
N ALA A 147 18.70 32.08 -22.27
CA ALA A 147 19.36 31.64 -21.04
C ALA A 147 19.93 32.81 -20.23
N PRO A 148 19.43 33.08 -19.01
CA PRO A 148 20.06 34.05 -18.11
C PRO A 148 21.42 33.53 -17.64
N ALA A 149 22.24 34.41 -17.06
CA ALA A 149 23.61 34.09 -16.63
C ALA A 149 23.72 32.82 -15.77
N LYS A 150 22.73 32.56 -14.91
CA LYS A 150 22.64 31.35 -14.07
C LYS A 150 22.56 30.05 -14.88
N PHE A 151 21.99 30.08 -16.08
CA PHE A 151 21.68 28.89 -16.90
C PHE A 151 22.48 28.80 -18.21
N GLN A 152 23.45 29.70 -18.43
CA GLN A 152 24.26 29.74 -19.67
C GLN A 152 25.05 28.45 -19.93
N ASN A 153 25.40 27.70 -18.88
CA ASN A 153 26.17 26.47 -18.99
C ASN A 153 25.31 25.21 -19.09
N THR A 154 23.98 25.34 -19.19
CA THR A 154 23.08 24.19 -19.33
C THR A 154 23.25 23.54 -20.71
N SER A 155 23.36 22.21 -20.74
CA SER A 155 23.30 21.46 -22.01
C SER A 155 21.87 21.49 -22.57
N MET A 156 21.71 21.93 -23.82
CA MET A 156 20.41 22.02 -24.52
C MET A 156 20.02 20.68 -25.14
N THR A 157 20.02 19.66 -24.30
CA THR A 157 19.64 18.28 -24.59
C THR A 157 18.46 17.90 -23.69
N MET A 158 17.72 16.84 -24.02
CA MET A 158 16.61 16.40 -23.18
C MET A 158 17.11 16.02 -21.77
N GLU A 159 18.23 15.30 -21.67
CA GLU A 159 18.85 14.98 -20.38
C GLU A 159 19.43 16.21 -19.65
N GLY A 160 20.00 17.16 -20.40
CA GLY A 160 20.54 18.40 -19.83
C GLY A 160 19.45 19.27 -19.22
N LEU A 161 18.32 19.42 -19.92
CA LEU A 161 17.15 20.15 -19.41
C LEU A 161 16.46 19.41 -18.26
N GLU A 162 16.37 18.08 -18.30
CA GLU A 162 15.81 17.32 -17.17
C GLU A 162 16.64 17.56 -15.90
N ARG A 163 17.98 17.42 -15.97
CA ARG A 163 18.85 17.69 -14.82
C ARG A 163 18.70 19.10 -14.28
N LEU A 164 18.60 20.09 -15.18
CA LEU A 164 18.37 21.48 -14.82
C LEU A 164 17.03 21.62 -14.08
N LEU A 165 15.92 21.17 -14.68
CA LEU A 165 14.59 21.33 -14.11
C LEU A 165 14.48 20.61 -12.78
N THR A 166 15.09 19.43 -12.63
CA THR A 166 15.19 18.72 -11.35
C THR A 166 16.00 19.53 -10.32
N SER A 167 17.14 20.12 -10.70
CA SER A 167 17.94 20.94 -9.78
C SER A 167 17.24 22.23 -9.31
N GLU A 168 16.35 22.77 -10.14
CA GLU A 168 15.55 23.96 -9.84
C GLU A 168 14.17 23.60 -9.23
N SER A 169 13.88 22.32 -8.97
CA SER A 169 12.56 21.84 -8.47
C SER A 169 11.38 22.16 -9.41
N TRP A 170 11.67 22.23 -10.71
CA TRP A 170 10.73 22.49 -11.81
C TRP A 170 10.31 21.24 -12.57
N ASN A 171 10.82 20.06 -12.22
CA ASN A 171 10.34 18.81 -12.78
C ASN A 171 8.88 18.53 -12.32
N PRO A 172 8.03 17.94 -13.17
CA PRO A 172 6.71 17.49 -12.77
C PRO A 172 6.80 16.40 -11.68
N PRO A 173 5.82 16.35 -10.76
CA PRO A 173 5.66 15.21 -9.86
C PRO A 173 5.54 13.88 -10.64
N VAL A 174 5.89 12.75 -10.03
CA VAL A 174 5.94 11.45 -10.74
C VAL A 174 4.60 11.09 -11.36
N ASP A 175 3.48 11.40 -10.71
CA ASP A 175 2.14 11.14 -11.23
C ASP A 175 1.83 11.89 -12.53
N THR A 176 2.37 13.09 -12.66
CA THR A 176 2.21 14.00 -13.80
C THR A 176 3.16 13.57 -14.91
N LEU A 177 4.41 13.23 -14.56
CA LEU A 177 5.38 12.68 -15.51
C LEU A 177 4.90 11.35 -16.11
N ARG A 178 4.28 10.47 -15.31
CA ARG A 178 3.62 9.24 -15.77
C ARG A 178 2.53 9.54 -16.81
N ARG A 179 1.79 10.63 -16.62
CA ARG A 179 0.79 11.08 -17.59
C ARG A 179 1.43 11.61 -18.86
N TYR A 180 2.50 12.39 -18.76
CA TYR A 180 3.26 12.82 -19.94
C TYR A 180 3.86 11.64 -20.70
N ALA A 181 4.43 10.66 -20.00
CA ALA A 181 4.95 9.43 -20.60
C ALA A 181 3.87 8.63 -21.34
N SER A 182 2.62 8.65 -20.88
CA SER A 182 1.50 8.03 -21.61
C SER A 182 1.15 8.73 -22.94
N LEU A 183 1.42 10.04 -23.03
CA LEU A 183 1.23 10.84 -24.24
C LEU A 183 2.47 10.83 -25.14
N ARG A 184 3.65 10.65 -24.54
CA ARG A 184 4.99 10.74 -25.14
C ARG A 184 5.89 9.67 -24.53
N PRO A 185 5.86 8.43 -25.07
CA PRO A 185 6.56 7.28 -24.49
C PRO A 185 8.06 7.50 -24.26
N GLU A 186 8.71 8.38 -25.02
CA GLU A 186 10.12 8.73 -24.83
C GLU A 186 10.42 9.29 -23.42
N LEU A 187 9.46 9.97 -22.79
CA LEU A 187 9.63 10.56 -21.46
C LEU A 187 9.64 9.53 -20.34
N ALA A 188 9.27 8.27 -20.63
CA ALA A 188 9.33 7.19 -19.64
C ALA A 188 10.77 6.92 -19.14
N GLN A 189 11.80 7.34 -19.89
CA GLN A 189 13.20 7.21 -19.48
C GLN A 189 13.55 8.12 -18.29
N PHE A 190 12.79 9.19 -18.07
CA PHE A 190 12.95 10.07 -16.91
C PHE A 190 12.16 9.61 -15.68
N LEU A 191 11.35 8.54 -15.81
CA LEU A 191 10.65 8.00 -14.65
C LEU A 191 11.65 7.32 -13.72
N PRO A 192 11.60 7.63 -12.41
CA PRO A 192 12.35 6.86 -11.43
C PRO A 192 11.94 5.37 -11.46
N PRO A 193 12.86 4.46 -11.13
CA PRO A 193 12.55 3.03 -11.08
C PRO A 193 11.47 2.75 -10.02
N ALA A 194 10.59 1.81 -10.33
CA ALA A 194 9.60 1.34 -9.38
C ALA A 194 10.27 0.67 -8.18
N ILE A 195 9.71 0.86 -6.98
CA ILE A 195 10.15 0.17 -5.77
C ILE A 195 9.67 -1.28 -5.83
N ASP A 196 10.59 -2.22 -5.61
CA ASP A 196 10.29 -3.66 -5.57
C ASP A 196 9.33 -3.97 -4.41
N ASN A 197 8.24 -4.67 -4.73
CA ASN A 197 7.19 -5.02 -3.79
C ASN A 197 7.20 -6.48 -3.35
N GLN A 198 8.27 -7.25 -3.66
CA GLN A 198 8.41 -8.66 -3.26
C GLN A 198 8.26 -8.87 -1.74
N HIS A 199 8.67 -7.88 -0.95
CA HIS A 199 8.60 -7.91 0.52
C HIS A 199 7.46 -7.08 1.11
N GLY A 200 6.43 -6.81 0.30
CA GLY A 200 5.28 -6.00 0.66
C GLY A 200 5.38 -4.58 0.13
N GLU A 201 4.22 -3.92 0.09
CA GLU A 201 4.03 -2.61 -0.56
C GLU A 201 3.28 -1.65 0.37
N LEU A 202 3.79 -0.41 0.46
CA LEU A 202 3.08 0.72 1.02
C LEU A 202 2.05 1.24 0.01
N ILE A 203 0.82 1.45 0.48
CA ILE A 203 -0.26 2.09 -0.27
C ILE A 203 -0.70 3.31 0.51
N VAL A 204 -0.68 4.48 -0.11
CA VAL A 204 -1.16 5.73 0.49
C VAL A 204 -2.54 6.06 -0.06
N VAL A 205 -3.48 6.35 0.83
CA VAL A 205 -4.87 6.64 0.49
C VAL A 205 -5.25 8.02 1.00
N LEU A 206 -5.72 8.88 0.11
CA LEU A 206 -6.19 10.22 0.44
C LEU A 206 -7.72 10.24 0.41
N PHE A 207 -8.32 10.35 1.59
CA PHE A 207 -9.74 10.62 1.76
C PHE A 207 -9.98 12.12 1.63
N ARG A 208 -10.98 12.47 0.83
CA ARG A 208 -11.36 13.86 0.59
C ARG A 208 -12.45 14.30 1.57
N GLN A 209 -12.68 15.61 1.69
CA GLN A 209 -13.63 16.18 2.64
C GLN A 209 -15.00 15.48 2.63
N SER A 210 -15.54 15.13 1.46
CA SER A 210 -16.83 14.46 1.35
C SER A 210 -16.86 13.09 2.03
N ALA A 211 -15.74 12.37 2.11
CA ALA A 211 -15.67 11.10 2.83
C ALA A 211 -15.70 11.29 4.35
N VAL A 212 -15.06 12.36 4.85
CA VAL A 212 -15.04 12.73 6.27
C VAL A 212 -16.43 13.19 6.71
N ASP A 213 -17.05 14.10 5.96
CA ASP A 213 -18.38 14.64 6.25
C ASP A 213 -19.46 13.53 6.30
N ASN A 214 -19.25 12.44 5.55
CA ASN A 214 -20.16 11.29 5.47
C ASN A 214 -19.68 10.07 6.28
N GLN A 215 -18.67 10.25 7.15
CA GLN A 215 -18.20 9.24 8.11
C GLN A 215 -17.83 7.88 7.48
N ILE A 216 -17.19 7.91 6.29
CA ILE A 216 -16.82 6.69 5.55
C ILE A 216 -15.54 6.04 6.07
N LEU A 217 -14.72 6.78 6.83
CA LEU A 217 -13.38 6.36 7.20
C LEU A 217 -13.34 5.02 7.95
N ASP A 218 -14.19 4.86 8.99
CA ASP A 218 -14.23 3.64 9.81
C ASP A 218 -14.66 2.41 9.00
N GLU A 219 -15.62 2.57 8.10
CA GLU A 219 -16.06 1.51 7.20
C GLU A 219 -14.99 1.14 6.18
N ALA A 220 -14.24 2.12 5.68
CA ALA A 220 -13.11 1.86 4.80
C ALA A 220 -11.99 1.12 5.53
N ILE A 221 -11.65 1.53 6.76
CA ILE A 221 -10.68 0.83 7.62
C ILE A 221 -11.12 -0.62 7.89
N SER A 222 -12.40 -0.82 8.18
CA SER A 222 -12.97 -2.16 8.33
C SER A 222 -12.84 -2.99 7.04
N LEU A 223 -13.16 -2.39 5.89
CA LEU A 223 -13.01 -3.01 4.57
C LEU A 223 -11.55 -3.41 4.29
N PHE A 224 -10.59 -2.54 4.61
CA PHE A 224 -9.15 -2.81 4.46
C PHE A 224 -8.74 -4.04 5.26
N ARG A 225 -9.08 -4.08 6.55
CA ARG A 225 -8.68 -5.15 7.46
C ARG A 225 -9.37 -6.48 7.15
N GLN A 226 -10.68 -6.45 6.92
CA GLN A 226 -11.50 -7.66 6.84
C GLN A 226 -11.51 -8.28 5.45
N LYS A 227 -11.60 -7.44 4.41
CA LYS A 227 -11.77 -7.91 3.02
C LYS A 227 -10.45 -7.91 2.26
N HIS A 228 -9.72 -6.80 2.31
CA HIS A 228 -8.48 -6.63 1.52
C HIS A 228 -7.24 -7.17 2.24
N ARG A 229 -7.33 -7.45 3.55
CA ARG A 229 -6.24 -7.96 4.39
C ARG A 229 -5.03 -7.02 4.46
N LEU A 230 -5.31 -5.71 4.42
CA LEU A 230 -4.34 -4.63 4.52
C LEU A 230 -4.18 -4.22 5.98
N GLU A 231 -2.96 -3.87 6.37
CA GLU A 231 -2.66 -3.31 7.68
C GLU A 231 -2.71 -1.78 7.59
N VAL A 232 -3.44 -1.13 8.50
CA VAL A 232 -3.43 0.33 8.60
C VAL A 232 -2.29 0.69 9.55
N ILE A 233 -1.26 1.34 9.03
CA ILE A 233 0.01 1.59 9.75
C ILE A 233 0.19 3.05 10.14
N GLY A 234 -0.63 3.95 9.59
CA GLY A 234 -0.64 5.38 9.93
C GLY A 234 -1.93 6.05 9.46
N GLN A 235 -2.34 7.08 10.20
CA GLN A 235 -3.47 7.95 9.88
C GLN A 235 -3.08 9.39 10.21
N HIS A 236 -3.31 10.31 9.28
CA HIS A 236 -2.97 11.71 9.45
C HIS A 236 -4.10 12.61 8.93
N GLU A 237 -4.59 13.51 9.79
CA GLU A 237 -5.56 14.54 9.42
C GLU A 237 -4.83 15.76 8.87
N LEU A 238 -5.22 16.20 7.67
CA LEU A 238 -4.54 17.30 7.01
C LEU A 238 -5.04 18.64 7.58
N SER A 239 -4.11 19.50 7.98
CA SER A 239 -4.42 20.91 8.22
C SER A 239 -4.92 21.58 6.93
N ALA A 240 -5.64 22.70 7.04
CA ALA A 240 -6.08 23.46 5.87
C ALA A 240 -4.91 23.85 4.95
N LYS A 241 -3.74 24.18 5.52
CA LYS A 241 -2.52 24.49 4.75
C LYS A 241 -2.00 23.26 4.01
N ALA A 242 -1.92 22.10 4.68
CA ALA A 242 -1.47 20.85 4.07
C ALA A 242 -2.44 20.37 2.97
N ALA A 243 -3.76 20.50 3.19
CA ALA A 243 -4.78 20.17 2.19
C ALA A 243 -4.64 21.02 0.92
N GLN A 244 -4.38 22.32 1.07
CA GLN A 244 -4.13 23.23 -0.04
C GLN A 244 -2.83 22.87 -0.77
N LEU A 245 -1.74 22.64 -0.04
CA LEU A 245 -0.47 22.21 -0.63
C LEU A 245 -0.62 20.89 -1.40
N ALA A 246 -1.21 19.87 -0.79
CA ALA A 246 -1.50 18.60 -1.44
C ALA A 246 -2.36 18.78 -2.71
N SER A 247 -3.34 19.69 -2.68
CA SER A 247 -4.18 19.95 -3.84
C SER A 247 -3.43 20.54 -5.04
N LYS A 248 -2.27 21.17 -4.83
CA LYS A 248 -1.44 21.77 -5.88
C LYS A 248 -0.32 20.84 -6.36
N HIS A 249 0.20 19.99 -5.48
CA HIS A 249 1.37 19.15 -5.76
C HIS A 249 1.02 17.70 -6.09
N ILE A 250 -0.20 17.23 -5.76
CA ILE A 250 -0.65 15.86 -6.02
C ILE A 250 -1.69 15.85 -7.14
N ARG A 251 -1.61 14.83 -8.00
CA ARG A 251 -2.45 14.56 -9.18
C ARG A 251 -2.39 15.66 -10.23
N GLY A 252 -1.24 16.31 -10.40
CA GLY A 252 -1.08 17.47 -11.29
C GLY A 252 -2.05 18.62 -10.97
N GLY A 253 -2.53 18.69 -9.73
CA GLY A 253 -3.52 19.66 -9.30
C GLY A 253 -4.98 19.27 -9.50
N ASN A 254 -5.28 18.17 -10.20
CA ASN A 254 -6.64 17.84 -10.62
C ASN A 254 -7.48 17.17 -9.52
N TRP A 255 -8.19 17.99 -8.74
CA TRP A 255 -9.11 17.55 -7.68
C TRP A 255 -10.59 17.81 -8.01
N ASP A 256 -10.97 17.78 -9.27
CA ASP A 256 -12.35 18.07 -9.69
C ASP A 256 -13.33 16.92 -9.36
N GLU A 257 -14.58 17.06 -9.82
CA GLU A 257 -15.64 16.07 -9.72
C GLU A 257 -15.35 14.77 -10.49
N GLY A 258 -14.47 14.83 -11.50
CA GLY A 258 -14.14 13.71 -12.36
C GLY A 258 -15.40 13.15 -13.05
N PRO A 259 -15.69 11.84 -12.95
CA PRO A 259 -16.87 11.27 -13.61
C PRO A 259 -18.19 11.48 -12.83
N PHE A 260 -18.17 12.22 -11.72
CA PHE A 260 -19.32 12.41 -10.85
C PHE A 260 -19.87 13.85 -10.92
N PRO A 261 -21.10 14.12 -10.44
CA PRO A 261 -21.67 15.46 -10.47
C PRO A 261 -21.07 16.47 -9.49
N GLN A 262 -20.41 15.99 -8.42
CA GLN A 262 -19.80 16.86 -7.41
C GLN A 262 -18.35 16.48 -7.12
N SER A 263 -17.56 17.51 -6.81
CA SER A 263 -16.22 17.35 -6.26
C SER A 263 -16.29 16.68 -4.88
N GLY A 264 -15.32 15.83 -4.57
CA GLY A 264 -15.15 15.28 -3.23
C GLY A 264 -14.53 16.26 -2.22
N GLY A 265 -14.19 17.48 -2.65
CA GLY A 265 -13.47 18.48 -1.85
C GLY A 265 -11.96 18.25 -1.82
N LEU A 266 -11.23 18.99 -0.99
CA LEU A 266 -9.79 18.84 -0.85
C LEU A 266 -9.44 17.53 -0.11
N PRO A 267 -8.19 17.03 -0.23
CA PRO A 267 -7.67 15.98 0.64
C PRO A 267 -7.81 16.39 2.11
N ALA A 268 -8.36 15.51 2.94
CA ALA A 268 -8.65 15.79 4.34
C ALA A 268 -7.99 14.79 5.30
N VAL A 269 -7.87 13.51 4.90
CA VAL A 269 -7.20 12.48 5.71
C VAL A 269 -6.32 11.61 4.81
N ALA A 270 -5.08 11.40 5.22
CA ALA A 270 -4.17 10.42 4.64
C ALA A 270 -4.14 9.15 5.50
N LEU A 271 -4.27 7.98 4.86
CA LEU A 271 -3.98 6.69 5.48
C LEU A 271 -2.78 6.05 4.79
N ALA A 272 -1.85 5.56 5.60
CA ALA A 272 -0.79 4.67 5.16
C ALA A 272 -1.21 3.22 5.44
N LEU A 273 -1.26 2.41 4.39
CA LEU A 273 -1.62 1.00 4.44
C LEU A 273 -0.42 0.14 4.01
N PHE A 274 -0.23 -1.02 4.63
CA PHE A 274 0.79 -1.97 4.23
C PHE A 274 0.17 -3.30 3.79
N ASP A 275 0.61 -3.78 2.64
CA ASP A 275 0.25 -5.08 2.11
C ASP A 275 1.45 -6.03 2.15
N PHE A 276 1.41 -7.02 3.04
CA PHE A 276 2.46 -8.04 3.12
C PHE A 276 2.51 -8.99 1.93
N HIS A 277 1.43 -9.05 1.12
CA HIS A 277 1.32 -10.00 0.01
C HIS A 277 0.69 -9.32 -1.21
N PRO A 278 1.35 -8.32 -1.83
CA PRO A 278 0.85 -7.64 -3.02
C PRO A 278 0.36 -8.62 -4.08
N ILE A 279 -0.74 -8.29 -4.74
CA ILE A 279 -1.27 -9.12 -5.83
C ILE A 279 -1.03 -8.39 -7.14
N GLU A 280 -0.35 -9.06 -8.06
CA GLU A 280 -0.11 -8.51 -9.39
C GLU A 280 -1.43 -8.16 -10.11
N PRO A 281 -1.50 -7.00 -10.77
CA PRO A 281 -2.62 -6.64 -11.62
C PRO A 281 -2.68 -7.52 -12.87
N THR A 282 -3.91 -7.79 -13.30
CA THR A 282 -4.17 -8.47 -14.57
C THR A 282 -3.74 -7.61 -15.77
N PRO A 283 -3.50 -8.18 -16.95
CA PRO A 283 -3.14 -7.41 -18.15
C PRO A 283 -4.12 -6.29 -18.48
N ALA A 284 -5.44 -6.54 -18.35
CA ALA A 284 -6.47 -5.53 -18.57
C ALA A 284 -6.45 -4.41 -17.52
N GLU A 285 -6.10 -4.73 -16.26
CA GLU A 285 -5.90 -3.72 -15.22
C GLU A 285 -4.64 -2.88 -15.50
N LYS A 286 -3.56 -3.48 -16.01
CA LYS A 286 -2.34 -2.76 -16.43
C LYS A 286 -2.58 -1.87 -17.65
N GLU A 287 -3.41 -2.29 -18.60
CA GLU A 287 -3.80 -1.44 -19.73
C GLU A 287 -4.53 -0.18 -19.24
N GLN A 288 -5.41 -0.32 -18.25
CA GLN A 288 -6.14 0.81 -17.68
C GLN A 288 -5.29 1.65 -16.71
N TYR A 289 -4.40 1.01 -15.95
CA TYR A 289 -3.56 1.60 -14.91
C TYR A 289 -2.12 1.07 -15.08
N PRO A 290 -1.29 1.66 -15.97
CA PRO A 290 0.01 1.09 -16.33
C PRO A 290 1.02 0.96 -15.19
N TYR A 291 0.89 1.80 -14.17
CA TYR A 291 1.88 1.95 -13.10
C TYR A 291 1.51 1.24 -11.79
N ILE A 292 0.30 0.65 -11.70
CA ILE A 292 -0.05 -0.08 -10.47
C ILE A 292 0.78 -1.35 -10.34
N GLN A 293 1.37 -1.58 -9.17
CA GLN A 293 2.10 -2.81 -8.86
C GLN A 293 1.27 -3.79 -8.03
N ASN A 294 0.28 -3.27 -7.28
CA ASN A 294 -0.63 -4.05 -6.46
C ASN A 294 -2.09 -3.76 -6.81
N ARG A 295 -2.80 -4.76 -7.34
CA ARG A 295 -4.20 -4.59 -7.74
C ARG A 295 -5.13 -4.25 -6.57
N ARG A 296 -4.73 -4.46 -5.32
CA ARG A 296 -5.58 -4.13 -4.16
C ARG A 296 -5.91 -2.65 -4.12
N VAL A 297 -5.07 -1.74 -4.64
CA VAL A 297 -5.36 -0.29 -4.72
C VAL A 297 -6.69 0.03 -5.43
N LEU A 298 -7.20 -0.89 -6.25
CA LEU A 298 -8.50 -0.78 -6.91
C LEU A 298 -9.70 -0.85 -5.95
N PHE A 299 -9.49 -1.12 -4.65
CA PHE A 299 -10.51 -0.98 -3.59
C PHE A 299 -11.17 0.40 -3.61
N LYS A 300 -10.51 1.44 -4.15
CA LYS A 300 -11.05 2.81 -4.24
C LYS A 300 -12.40 2.85 -4.94
N LYS A 301 -12.64 1.94 -5.91
CA LYS A 301 -13.94 1.77 -6.59
C LYS A 301 -15.04 1.30 -5.62
N GLU A 302 -14.70 0.46 -4.66
CA GLU A 302 -15.64 -0.03 -3.65
C GLU A 302 -15.96 1.05 -2.61
N ILE A 303 -14.96 1.79 -2.14
CA ILE A 303 -15.16 2.91 -1.19
C ILE A 303 -16.06 3.99 -1.80
N ARG A 304 -15.79 4.42 -3.05
CA ARG A 304 -16.66 5.37 -3.77
C ARG A 304 -18.10 4.86 -3.85
N ARG A 305 -18.29 3.56 -4.08
CA ARG A 305 -19.62 2.94 -4.12
C ARG A 305 -20.29 2.91 -2.75
N LEU A 306 -19.53 2.68 -1.67
CA LEU A 306 -20.06 2.70 -0.30
C LEU A 306 -20.65 4.08 0.03
N LEU A 307 -19.91 5.16 -0.27
CA LEU A 307 -20.42 6.52 -0.10
C LEU A 307 -21.61 6.80 -1.02
N ASN A 308 -21.42 6.68 -2.34
CA ASN A 308 -22.40 7.16 -3.31
C ASN A 308 -23.73 6.40 -3.26
N LYS A 309 -23.77 5.16 -2.73
CA LYS A 309 -25.04 4.46 -2.49
C LYS A 309 -25.92 5.12 -1.41
N ARG A 310 -25.34 5.94 -0.53
CA ARG A 310 -26.04 6.67 0.54
C ARG A 310 -26.58 8.02 0.07
N LEU A 311 -26.04 8.53 -1.03
CA LEU A 311 -26.29 9.88 -1.51
C LEU A 311 -27.24 9.87 -2.71
N PRO A 312 -28.08 10.91 -2.87
CA PRO A 312 -28.74 11.19 -4.13
C PRO A 312 -27.72 11.26 -5.27
N LYS A 313 -28.12 10.84 -6.48
CA LYS A 313 -27.23 10.82 -7.66
C LYS A 313 -26.58 12.18 -7.95
N THR A 314 -27.29 13.28 -7.66
CA THR A 314 -26.81 14.65 -7.83
C THR A 314 -25.70 15.06 -6.86
N GLN A 315 -25.48 14.27 -5.81
CA GLN A 315 -24.45 14.47 -4.79
C GLN A 315 -23.35 13.40 -4.86
N TRP A 316 -23.35 12.56 -5.89
CA TRP A 316 -22.26 11.59 -6.05
C TRP A 316 -20.95 12.33 -6.24
N SER A 317 -19.90 11.82 -5.60
CA SER A 317 -18.58 12.42 -5.66
C SER A 317 -17.47 11.37 -5.76
N ASN A 318 -16.30 11.83 -6.20
CA ASN A 318 -15.07 11.06 -6.06
C ASN A 318 -14.45 11.35 -4.70
N CYS A 319 -14.74 10.53 -3.68
CA CYS A 319 -14.38 10.81 -2.28
C CYS A 319 -13.02 10.28 -1.82
N VAL A 320 -12.30 9.55 -2.67
CA VAL A 320 -11.03 8.89 -2.29
C VAL A 320 -10.09 8.76 -3.49
N HIS A 321 -8.82 8.96 -3.24
CA HIS A 321 -7.70 8.67 -4.14
C HIS A 321 -6.71 7.71 -3.47
N SER A 322 -5.94 6.97 -4.26
CA SER A 322 -4.83 6.16 -3.77
C SER A 322 -3.63 6.40 -4.66
N SER A 323 -2.42 6.26 -4.12
CA SER A 323 -1.24 6.04 -4.93
C SER A 323 -1.44 4.79 -5.80
N ASP A 324 -0.78 4.78 -6.95
CA ASP A 324 -0.71 3.64 -7.86
C ASP A 324 0.35 2.64 -7.40
N ASP A 325 1.43 3.12 -6.79
CA ASP A 325 2.49 2.32 -6.18
C ASP A 325 3.12 2.98 -4.95
N GLU A 326 4.14 2.33 -4.39
CA GLU A 326 4.86 2.81 -3.20
C GLU A 326 5.63 4.11 -3.44
N LEU A 327 6.28 4.25 -4.60
CA LEU A 327 7.04 5.44 -4.94
C LEU A 327 6.14 6.69 -4.90
N GLU A 328 5.02 6.65 -5.61
CA GLU A 328 4.05 7.75 -5.59
C GLU A 328 3.46 7.95 -4.18
N GLY A 329 3.28 6.87 -3.42
CA GLY A 329 2.85 6.95 -2.03
C GLY A 329 3.81 7.74 -1.15
N LEU A 330 5.12 7.49 -1.26
CA LEU A 330 6.14 8.21 -0.50
C LEU A 330 6.19 9.70 -0.87
N GLU A 331 6.10 10.04 -2.16
CA GLU A 331 5.99 11.44 -2.59
C GLU A 331 4.77 12.14 -1.97
N TYR A 332 3.63 11.47 -1.94
CA TYR A 332 2.43 12.04 -1.32
C TYR A 332 2.62 12.32 0.17
N LEU A 333 3.25 11.40 0.91
CA LEU A 333 3.51 11.59 2.33
C LEU A 333 4.47 12.76 2.57
N GLU A 334 5.53 12.86 1.78
CA GLU A 334 6.49 13.97 1.87
C GLU A 334 5.83 15.33 1.60
N ILE A 335 4.93 15.41 0.62
CA ILE A 335 4.16 16.62 0.31
C ILE A 335 3.22 17.00 1.47
N ILE A 336 2.62 16.01 2.14
CA ILE A 336 1.60 16.24 3.16
C ILE A 336 2.23 16.64 4.50
N ASP A 337 3.17 15.83 4.99
CA ASP A 337 3.89 16.05 6.25
C ASP A 337 5.13 15.14 6.30
N SER A 338 6.32 15.75 6.27
CA SER A 338 7.61 15.04 6.28
C SER A 338 7.86 14.26 7.58
N SER A 339 7.27 14.67 8.71
CA SER A 339 7.34 13.91 9.96
C SER A 339 6.52 12.63 9.89
N PHE A 340 5.31 12.72 9.32
CA PHE A 340 4.44 11.56 9.09
C PHE A 340 5.05 10.62 8.05
N HIS A 341 5.66 11.15 7.00
CA HIS A 341 6.45 10.35 6.04
C HIS A 341 7.55 9.55 6.74
N THR A 342 8.36 10.20 7.58
CA THR A 342 9.46 9.54 8.30
C THR A 342 8.96 8.43 9.24
N GLU A 343 7.86 8.69 9.95
CA GLU A 343 7.21 7.71 10.82
C GLU A 343 6.74 6.48 10.02
N VAL A 344 6.01 6.71 8.93
CA VAL A 344 5.49 5.64 8.07
C VAL A 344 6.62 4.83 7.44
N GLN A 345 7.66 5.48 6.91
CA GLN A 345 8.80 4.78 6.32
C GLN A 345 9.51 3.89 7.35
N THR A 346 9.75 4.41 8.55
CA THR A 346 10.35 3.64 9.66
C THR A 346 9.50 2.42 10.02
N HIS A 347 8.18 2.58 10.03
CA HIS A 347 7.25 1.49 10.30
C HIS A 347 7.27 0.45 9.17
N VAL A 348 7.21 0.87 7.91
CA VAL A 348 7.32 -0.02 6.73
C VAL A 348 8.61 -0.84 6.78
N ASP A 349 9.74 -0.21 7.08
CA ASP A 349 11.03 -0.89 7.19
C ASP A 349 11.04 -1.92 8.33
N HIS A 350 10.37 -1.62 9.45
CA HIS A 350 10.18 -2.58 10.52
C HIS A 350 9.33 -3.78 10.06
N LEU A 351 8.18 -3.55 9.43
CA LEU A 351 7.28 -4.60 8.96
C LEU A 351 7.98 -5.54 7.96
N ARG A 352 8.74 -4.99 7.01
CA ARG A 352 9.54 -5.75 6.04
C ARG A 352 10.56 -6.64 6.74
N ARG A 353 11.36 -6.06 7.65
CA ARG A 353 12.38 -6.81 8.39
C ARG A 353 11.78 -7.92 9.24
N SER A 354 10.69 -7.64 9.95
CA SER A 354 10.03 -8.60 10.84
C SER A 354 9.32 -9.74 10.11
N TYR A 355 8.89 -9.53 8.87
CA TYR A 355 8.15 -10.52 8.08
C TYR A 355 9.03 -11.27 7.05
N LYS A 356 10.27 -10.82 6.85
CA LYS A 356 11.24 -11.46 5.97
C LYS A 356 11.65 -12.83 6.51
N THR A 357 11.82 -13.78 5.60
CA THR A 357 12.38 -15.10 5.91
C THR A 357 13.87 -15.04 5.60
N PRO A 358 14.75 -15.15 6.61
CA PRO A 358 16.20 -15.05 6.39
C PRO A 358 16.76 -16.29 5.69
N GLU A 359 16.15 -17.46 5.86
CA GLU A 359 16.59 -18.70 5.23
C GLU A 359 16.17 -18.80 3.76
N PRO A 360 16.87 -19.60 2.95
CA PRO A 360 16.42 -19.95 1.61
C PRO A 360 15.04 -20.64 1.66
N VAL A 361 14.04 -19.98 1.06
CA VAL A 361 12.68 -20.52 0.94
C VAL A 361 12.63 -21.52 -0.22
N ILE A 362 12.30 -22.77 0.08
CA ILE A 362 12.10 -23.83 -0.92
C ILE A 362 10.74 -23.64 -1.59
N ARG A 363 9.68 -23.45 -0.80
CA ARG A 363 8.31 -23.15 -1.28
C ARG A 363 7.39 -22.70 -0.15
N SER A 364 6.31 -22.00 -0.49
CA SER A 364 5.21 -21.79 0.44
C SER A 364 4.40 -23.08 0.64
N LEU A 365 4.07 -23.43 1.89
CA LEU A 365 3.25 -24.62 2.21
C LEU A 365 1.75 -24.33 2.12
N ARG A 366 1.35 -23.08 2.34
CA ARG A 366 -0.03 -22.60 2.22
C ARG A 366 -0.07 -21.29 1.45
N LYS A 367 -1.23 -20.93 0.90
CA LYS A 367 -1.44 -19.54 0.47
C LYS A 367 -1.34 -18.64 1.70
N PRO A 368 -0.66 -17.49 1.62
CA PRO A 368 -0.56 -16.58 2.76
C PRO A 368 -1.93 -16.27 3.36
N ALA A 369 -2.05 -16.52 4.66
CA ALA A 369 -3.27 -16.24 5.41
C ALA A 369 -3.31 -14.75 5.78
N ASN A 370 -4.40 -14.34 6.43
CA ASN A 370 -4.51 -12.97 6.93
C ASN A 370 -3.45 -12.64 8.01
N ARG A 371 -2.95 -13.66 8.73
CA ARG A 371 -2.15 -13.45 9.95
C ARG A 371 -0.70 -13.86 9.80
N SER A 372 -0.44 -14.88 9.00
CA SER A 372 0.88 -15.50 8.88
C SER A 372 1.08 -16.14 7.50
N LYS A 373 2.35 -16.39 7.18
CA LYS A 373 2.78 -17.28 6.10
C LYS A 373 3.47 -18.51 6.71
N THR A 374 3.42 -19.61 5.99
CA THR A 374 4.08 -20.87 6.36
C THR A 374 4.87 -21.38 5.18
N GLU A 375 6.17 -21.52 5.36
CA GLU A 375 7.14 -21.79 4.31
C GLU A 375 7.96 -23.04 4.67
N LEU A 376 8.29 -23.82 3.64
CA LEU A 376 9.33 -24.83 3.71
C LEU A 376 10.66 -24.15 3.41
N ILE A 377 11.61 -24.27 4.31
CA ILE A 377 12.90 -23.58 4.27
C ILE A 377 14.06 -24.58 4.35
N GLN A 378 15.22 -24.15 3.87
CA GLN A 378 16.49 -24.82 4.12
C GLN A 378 17.10 -24.27 5.42
N TRP A 379 17.02 -25.02 6.51
CA TRP A 379 17.50 -24.64 7.83
C TRP A 379 18.67 -25.54 8.26
N ASN A 380 19.85 -24.98 8.48
CA ASN A 380 21.06 -25.72 8.92
C ASN A 380 21.36 -27.00 8.12
N GLY A 381 21.21 -26.95 6.80
CA GLY A 381 21.48 -28.10 5.92
C GLY A 381 20.35 -29.14 5.82
N GLN A 382 19.23 -28.93 6.48
CA GLN A 382 18.03 -29.79 6.42
C GLN A 382 16.76 -29.00 6.10
N GLU A 383 15.69 -29.71 5.71
CA GLU A 383 14.39 -29.08 5.47
C GLU A 383 13.62 -28.85 6.78
N ALA A 384 13.08 -27.66 6.97
CA ALA A 384 12.28 -27.29 8.13
C ALA A 384 11.07 -26.41 7.74
N VAL A 385 10.11 -26.27 8.65
CA VAL A 385 8.90 -25.46 8.44
C VAL A 385 8.98 -24.19 9.27
N ARG A 386 9.00 -23.03 8.60
CA ARG A 386 8.92 -21.73 9.27
C ARG A 386 7.50 -21.17 9.18
N LYS A 387 6.95 -20.71 10.30
CA LYS A 387 5.72 -19.91 10.35
C LYS A 387 6.10 -18.49 10.79
N THR A 388 5.76 -17.50 9.98
CA THR A 388 6.04 -16.08 10.24
C THR A 388 4.72 -15.31 10.29
N PHE A 389 4.48 -14.62 11.40
CA PHE A 389 3.30 -13.82 11.67
C PHE A 389 3.55 -12.36 11.31
N ARG A 390 2.50 -11.67 10.88
CA ARG A 390 2.56 -10.21 10.75
C ARG A 390 2.61 -9.60 12.17
N PRO A 391 3.31 -8.49 12.38
CA PRO A 391 3.46 -7.88 13.70
C PRO A 391 2.14 -7.62 14.44
N SER A 392 1.09 -7.16 13.74
CA SER A 392 -0.26 -6.99 14.30
C SER A 392 -0.90 -8.26 14.88
N PHE A 393 -0.36 -9.43 14.56
CA PHE A 393 -0.81 -10.75 15.03
C PHE A 393 0.19 -11.42 15.98
N LYS A 394 1.13 -10.67 16.58
CA LYS A 394 2.14 -11.18 17.53
C LYS A 394 1.55 -12.10 18.60
N ARG A 395 0.40 -11.74 19.18
CA ARG A 395 -0.26 -12.54 20.24
C ARG A 395 -0.56 -13.99 19.84
N PHE A 396 -0.79 -14.24 18.56
CA PHE A 396 -1.03 -15.59 18.03
C PHE A 396 0.27 -16.39 17.91
N CYS A 397 1.37 -15.73 17.51
CA CYS A 397 2.71 -16.30 17.51
C CYS A 397 3.15 -16.67 18.94
N ASP A 398 2.96 -15.74 19.88
CA ASP A 398 3.33 -15.92 21.29
C ASP A 398 2.63 -17.13 21.91
N ARG A 399 1.36 -17.39 21.55
CA ARG A 399 0.61 -18.57 22.00
C ARG A 399 1.23 -19.87 21.51
N GLU A 400 1.61 -19.92 20.23
CA GLU A 400 2.24 -21.11 19.66
C GLU A 400 3.61 -21.36 20.26
N ILE A 401 4.47 -20.34 20.28
CA ILE A 401 5.81 -20.42 20.86
C ILE A 401 5.73 -20.89 22.31
N PHE A 402 4.80 -20.31 23.10
CA PHE A 402 4.58 -20.74 24.49
C PHE A 402 4.29 -22.24 24.58
N ILE A 403 3.37 -22.77 23.76
CA ILE A 403 3.03 -24.19 23.80
C ILE A 403 4.21 -25.06 23.35
N TYR A 404 4.88 -24.72 22.24
CA TYR A 404 6.01 -25.49 21.75
C TYR A 404 7.17 -25.54 22.75
N GLN A 405 7.52 -24.42 23.36
CA GLN A 405 8.58 -24.37 24.38
C GLN A 405 8.20 -25.11 25.67
N THR A 406 6.92 -25.04 26.05
CA THR A 406 6.46 -25.58 27.33
C THR A 406 6.19 -27.07 27.26
N LEU A 407 5.54 -27.54 26.20
CA LEU A 407 5.11 -28.93 26.06
C LEU A 407 5.99 -29.76 25.13
N GLY A 408 6.66 -29.17 24.14
CA GLY A 408 7.50 -29.89 23.17
C GLY A 408 8.55 -30.82 23.82
N PRO A 409 9.36 -30.33 24.79
CA PRO A 409 10.36 -31.16 25.46
C PRO A 409 9.80 -32.28 26.35
N ARG A 410 8.48 -32.31 26.59
CA ARG A 410 7.83 -33.18 27.58
C ARG A 410 6.81 -34.14 26.96
N LEU A 411 6.22 -33.76 25.83
CA LEU A 411 5.18 -34.51 25.14
C LEU A 411 5.60 -34.71 23.69
N SER A 412 5.84 -35.96 23.29
CA SER A 412 6.17 -36.31 21.91
C SER A 412 5.11 -35.89 20.90
N THR A 413 3.86 -35.68 21.35
CA THR A 413 2.77 -35.14 20.54
C THR A 413 2.91 -33.67 20.17
N VAL A 414 3.79 -32.93 20.84
CA VAL A 414 4.07 -31.53 20.53
C VAL A 414 5.46 -31.47 19.92
N PRO A 415 5.61 -30.99 18.67
CA PRO A 415 6.92 -30.77 18.08
C PRO A 415 7.83 -29.92 18.97
N GLU A 416 9.10 -30.28 19.03
CA GLU A 416 10.13 -29.39 19.59
C GLU A 416 10.39 -28.23 18.62
N VAL A 417 10.37 -27.01 19.13
CA VAL A 417 10.71 -25.82 18.35
C VAL A 417 12.22 -25.76 18.13
N LEU A 418 12.65 -25.62 16.88
CA LEU A 418 14.06 -25.56 16.51
C LEU A 418 14.64 -24.16 16.72
N GLU A 419 13.85 -23.13 16.40
CA GLU A 419 14.20 -21.73 16.50
C GLU A 419 12.93 -20.88 16.65
N PHE A 420 13.00 -19.75 17.34
CA PHE A 420 11.89 -18.80 17.42
C PHE A 420 12.40 -17.36 17.57
N SER A 421 11.55 -16.41 17.22
CA SER A 421 11.74 -14.96 17.37
C SER A 421 10.42 -14.30 17.79
N ASP A 422 10.39 -12.97 17.88
CA ASP A 422 9.19 -12.21 18.25
C ASP A 422 7.97 -12.47 17.34
N TYR A 423 8.20 -12.86 16.08
CA TYR A 423 7.16 -12.98 15.06
C TYR A 423 7.20 -14.29 14.27
N SER A 424 8.08 -15.23 14.64
CA SER A 424 8.20 -16.47 13.89
C SER A 424 8.77 -17.62 14.70
N PHE A 425 8.58 -18.83 14.19
CA PHE A 425 9.23 -20.03 14.72
C PHE A 425 9.48 -21.04 13.60
N VAL A 426 10.43 -21.95 13.85
CA VAL A 426 10.85 -23.03 12.98
C VAL A 426 10.57 -24.37 13.67
N LEU A 427 9.86 -25.25 12.97
CA LEU A 427 9.59 -26.63 13.40
C LEU A 427 10.27 -27.63 12.46
N PRO A 428 10.55 -28.85 12.93
CA PRO A 428 10.96 -29.93 12.04
C PRO A 428 9.90 -30.19 10.95
N LYS A 429 10.36 -30.58 9.76
CA LYS A 429 9.45 -31.04 8.71
C LYS A 429 9.02 -32.47 9.00
N TYR A 430 7.71 -32.69 9.07
CA TYR A 430 7.11 -34.02 9.20
C TYR A 430 6.36 -34.42 7.94
N GLU A 431 6.52 -35.68 7.51
CA GLU A 431 5.65 -36.28 6.51
C GLU A 431 4.30 -36.68 7.14
N ASN A 432 3.20 -36.48 6.43
CA ASN A 432 1.86 -36.74 6.97
C ASN A 432 1.13 -37.87 6.23
N CYS A 433 1.05 -39.05 6.86
CA CYS A 433 0.30 -40.20 6.36
C CYS A 433 -1.22 -40.01 6.41
N LEU A 434 -1.73 -39.00 7.14
CA LEU A 434 -3.15 -38.68 7.21
C LEU A 434 -3.61 -37.82 6.02
N ALA A 435 -2.67 -37.24 5.27
CA ALA A 435 -2.97 -36.37 4.15
C ALA A 435 -3.82 -37.08 3.09
N ASN A 436 -4.84 -36.39 2.58
CA ASN A 436 -5.76 -36.88 1.54
C ASN A 436 -6.59 -38.13 1.92
N LEU A 437 -6.59 -38.56 3.18
CA LEU A 437 -7.45 -39.63 3.66
C LEU A 437 -8.82 -39.10 4.09
N SER A 438 -9.87 -39.92 3.94
CA SER A 438 -11.19 -39.60 4.51
C SER A 438 -11.17 -39.72 6.04
N LEU A 439 -12.04 -38.99 6.73
CA LEU A 439 -12.16 -39.03 8.20
C LEU A 439 -12.28 -40.47 8.75
N ARG A 440 -13.00 -41.34 8.04
CA ARG A 440 -13.12 -42.76 8.41
C ARG A 440 -11.78 -43.51 8.34
N LYS A 441 -10.95 -43.21 7.34
CA LYS A 441 -9.61 -43.81 7.20
C LYS A 441 -8.63 -43.22 8.22
N GLN A 442 -8.67 -41.90 8.41
CA GLN A 442 -7.89 -41.23 9.47
C GLN A 442 -8.22 -41.81 10.83
N GLY A 443 -9.52 -41.99 11.15
CA GLY A 443 -9.93 -42.54 12.43
C GLY A 443 -9.40 -43.95 12.71
N LYS A 444 -9.28 -44.80 11.68
CA LYS A 444 -8.65 -46.12 11.84
C LYS A 444 -7.17 -46.03 12.21
N LEU A 445 -6.44 -45.07 11.64
CA LEU A 445 -5.02 -44.86 11.91
C LEU A 445 -4.78 -44.14 13.24
N LEU A 446 -5.69 -43.25 13.66
CA LEU A 446 -5.58 -42.46 14.88
C LEU A 446 -6.03 -43.21 16.14
N LYS A 447 -6.84 -44.26 16.02
CA LYS A 447 -7.39 -45.01 17.16
C LYS A 447 -6.32 -45.49 18.17
N PRO A 448 -5.14 -45.99 17.76
CA PRO A 448 -4.08 -46.38 18.70
C PRO A 448 -3.49 -45.21 19.49
N TYR A 449 -3.68 -43.98 19.02
CA TYR A 449 -3.08 -42.77 19.60
C TYR A 449 -4.02 -42.01 20.55
N ALA A 450 -5.18 -42.58 20.90
CA ALA A 450 -6.16 -41.93 21.77
C ALA A 450 -5.57 -41.41 23.09
N SER A 451 -4.70 -42.20 23.73
CA SER A 451 -4.05 -41.81 24.98
C SER A 451 -3.17 -40.57 24.80
N GLN A 452 -2.41 -40.51 23.70
CA GLN A 452 -1.54 -39.38 23.39
C GLN A 452 -2.33 -38.09 23.08
N VAL A 453 -3.47 -38.22 22.40
CA VAL A 453 -4.40 -37.10 22.12
C VAL A 453 -5.02 -36.56 23.42
N LEU A 454 -5.47 -37.45 24.31
CA LEU A 454 -6.00 -37.04 25.62
C LEU A 454 -4.93 -36.42 26.51
N GLU A 455 -3.69 -36.92 26.45
CA GLU A 455 -2.58 -36.39 27.22
C GLU A 455 -2.23 -34.95 26.82
N LEU A 456 -2.27 -34.64 25.52
CA LEU A 456 -2.10 -33.27 25.02
C LEU A 456 -3.16 -32.31 25.59
N LEU A 457 -4.44 -32.70 25.54
CA LEU A 457 -5.53 -31.90 26.10
C LEU A 457 -5.38 -31.73 27.61
N ARG A 458 -5.00 -32.80 28.32
CA ARG A 458 -4.78 -32.76 29.76
C ARG A 458 -3.66 -31.81 30.15
N ALA A 459 -2.55 -31.85 29.43
CA ALA A 459 -1.40 -30.97 29.69
C ALA A 459 -1.72 -29.50 29.39
N THR A 460 -2.43 -29.22 28.29
CA THR A 460 -2.89 -27.84 28.00
C THR A 460 -3.91 -27.34 29.02
N PHE A 461 -4.82 -28.20 29.48
CA PHE A 461 -5.73 -27.88 30.57
C PHE A 461 -5.01 -27.58 31.89
N ALA A 462 -3.98 -28.35 32.23
CA ALA A 462 -3.15 -28.11 33.41
C ALA A 462 -2.41 -26.76 33.33
N LEU A 463 -2.06 -26.31 32.12
CA LEU A 463 -1.53 -24.98 31.83
C LEU A 463 -2.56 -23.86 31.86
N LYS A 464 -3.81 -24.13 32.24
CA LYS A 464 -4.93 -23.18 32.21
C LYS A 464 -5.14 -22.60 30.80
N ARG A 465 -5.04 -23.46 29.77
CA ARG A 465 -5.28 -23.10 28.37
C ARG A 465 -6.15 -24.11 27.66
N VAL A 466 -6.88 -23.64 26.66
CA VAL A 466 -7.75 -24.47 25.80
C VAL A 466 -7.37 -24.35 24.35
N ILE A 467 -7.47 -25.44 23.61
CA ILE A 467 -7.17 -25.49 22.17
C ILE A 467 -8.47 -25.27 21.39
N ILE A 468 -8.81 -24.02 21.07
CA ILE A 468 -10.12 -23.67 20.48
C ILE A 468 -10.38 -24.33 19.12
N ASP A 469 -9.34 -24.63 18.34
CA ASP A 469 -9.44 -25.28 17.04
C ASP A 469 -8.95 -26.73 17.09
N PHE A 470 -9.39 -27.49 18.10
CA PHE A 470 -8.93 -28.85 18.32
C PHE A 470 -9.66 -29.87 17.41
N HIS A 471 -9.05 -30.17 16.26
CA HIS A 471 -9.59 -31.15 15.32
C HIS A 471 -8.49 -32.01 14.65
N PRO A 472 -8.82 -33.18 14.09
CA PRO A 472 -7.85 -34.11 13.51
C PRO A 472 -7.02 -33.56 12.32
N GLY A 473 -7.47 -32.47 11.71
CA GLY A 473 -6.74 -31.82 10.60
C GLY A 473 -5.45 -31.13 11.04
N ASN A 474 -5.31 -30.90 12.34
CA ASN A 474 -4.12 -30.36 12.99
C ASN A 474 -3.16 -31.45 13.47
N LEU A 475 -3.47 -32.73 13.18
CA LEU A 475 -2.58 -33.86 13.45
C LEU A 475 -1.75 -34.24 12.22
N ILE A 476 -0.50 -34.58 12.48
CA ILE A 476 0.44 -35.21 11.55
C ILE A 476 0.80 -36.58 12.12
N LEU A 477 0.56 -37.64 11.35
CA LEU A 477 1.07 -38.98 11.66
C LEU A 477 2.21 -39.30 10.70
N THR A 478 3.42 -39.52 11.22
CA THR A 478 4.59 -39.84 10.39
C THR A 478 4.55 -41.30 9.93
N PRO A 479 5.27 -41.65 8.83
CA PRO A 479 5.44 -43.06 8.44
C PRO A 479 6.08 -43.94 9.52
N GLY A 480 6.87 -43.33 10.42
CA GLY A 480 7.50 -44.00 11.57
C GLY A 480 6.53 -44.29 12.72
N GLY A 481 5.30 -43.76 12.67
CA GLY A 481 4.30 -43.94 13.70
C GLY A 481 4.31 -42.89 14.81
N ASP A 482 4.97 -41.75 14.60
CA ASP A 482 4.95 -40.62 15.54
C ASP A 482 3.75 -39.71 15.23
N LEU A 483 3.04 -39.29 16.27
CA LEU A 483 1.93 -38.37 16.17
C LEU A 483 2.36 -36.99 16.63
N HIS A 484 2.07 -35.95 15.85
CA HIS A 484 2.34 -34.56 16.21
C HIS A 484 1.09 -33.69 16.00
N PHE A 485 0.76 -32.86 16.97
CA PHE A 485 -0.23 -31.79 16.83
C PHE A 485 0.50 -30.50 16.44
N VAL A 486 0.02 -29.86 15.39
CA VAL A 486 0.54 -28.61 14.85
C VAL A 486 -0.58 -27.58 14.81
N ASP A 487 -0.25 -26.29 14.94
CA ASP A 487 -1.20 -25.17 14.98
C ASP A 487 -1.84 -24.93 16.36
N PHE A 488 -1.11 -24.23 17.22
CA PHE A 488 -1.58 -23.82 18.56
C PHE A 488 -2.09 -22.37 18.58
N GLU A 489 -2.35 -21.78 17.42
CA GLU A 489 -2.53 -20.34 17.23
C GLU A 489 -3.66 -19.74 18.10
N PHE A 490 -4.73 -20.51 18.30
CA PHE A 490 -5.89 -20.13 19.12
C PHE A 490 -5.86 -20.67 20.54
N THR A 491 -4.71 -21.18 21.00
CA THR A 491 -4.55 -21.73 22.35
C THR A 491 -4.44 -20.61 23.37
N GLN A 492 -5.45 -20.47 24.23
CA GLN A 492 -5.58 -19.28 25.08
C GLN A 492 -6.15 -19.60 26.47
N PRO A 493 -5.88 -18.76 27.48
CA PRO A 493 -6.55 -18.85 28.76
C PRO A 493 -8.02 -18.43 28.65
N LEU A 494 -8.80 -18.78 29.67
CA LEU A 494 -10.20 -18.38 29.82
C LEU A 494 -10.36 -17.48 31.04
N SER A 495 -11.31 -16.55 30.97
CA SER A 495 -11.72 -15.75 32.13
C SER A 495 -12.33 -16.62 33.22
N ASP A 496 -13.25 -17.50 32.81
CA ASP A 496 -13.93 -18.46 33.68
C ASP A 496 -13.38 -19.86 33.41
N TRP A 497 -12.39 -20.24 34.20
CA TRP A 497 -11.75 -21.55 34.04
C TRP A 497 -12.69 -22.68 34.50
N PRO A 498 -12.90 -23.73 33.68
CA PRO A 498 -13.77 -24.86 34.04
C PRO A 498 -13.30 -25.60 35.29
N ASN A 499 -14.27 -26.08 36.08
CA ASN A 499 -14.02 -26.79 37.34
C ASN A 499 -13.45 -28.20 37.15
N SER A 500 -13.58 -28.78 35.95
CA SER A 500 -13.03 -30.09 35.63
C SER A 500 -12.58 -30.19 34.17
N PHE A 501 -11.64 -31.11 33.91
CA PHE A 501 -11.16 -31.40 32.55
C PHE A 501 -12.30 -31.75 31.58
N MET A 502 -13.29 -32.50 32.05
CA MET A 502 -14.47 -32.91 31.27
C MET A 502 -15.33 -31.74 30.79
N GLN A 503 -15.18 -30.56 31.40
CA GLN A 503 -15.88 -29.33 31.04
C GLN A 503 -15.03 -28.39 30.19
N SER A 504 -13.85 -28.84 29.74
CA SER A 504 -12.97 -28.03 28.91
C SER A 504 -13.65 -27.64 27.59
N PRO A 505 -13.64 -26.36 27.20
CA PRO A 505 -14.24 -25.91 25.94
C PRO A 505 -13.75 -26.59 24.66
N ASP A 506 -12.54 -27.14 24.63
CA ASP A 506 -12.04 -27.94 23.51
C ASP A 506 -12.61 -29.38 23.46
N LEU A 507 -13.40 -29.77 24.48
CA LEU A 507 -14.14 -31.02 24.58
C LEU A 507 -15.66 -30.82 24.50
N VAL A 508 -16.19 -29.78 25.14
CA VAL A 508 -17.65 -29.56 25.25
C VAL A 508 -18.18 -28.42 24.38
N GLY A 509 -17.30 -27.70 23.69
CA GLY A 509 -17.63 -26.53 22.90
C GLY A 509 -17.47 -25.21 23.66
N LEU A 510 -17.52 -24.12 22.91
CA LEU A 510 -17.38 -22.76 23.43
C LEU A 510 -18.64 -22.33 24.22
N PRO A 511 -18.46 -21.65 25.36
CA PRO A 511 -19.58 -21.11 26.12
C PRO A 511 -20.30 -19.99 25.34
N SER A 512 -21.59 -19.79 25.66
CA SER A 512 -22.35 -18.65 25.11
C SER A 512 -21.69 -17.33 25.48
N GLY A 513 -21.51 -16.45 24.50
CA GLY A 513 -20.85 -15.16 24.71
C GLY A 513 -19.32 -15.22 24.81
N PHE A 514 -18.69 -16.32 24.39
CA PHE A 514 -17.23 -16.44 24.34
C PHE A 514 -16.57 -15.23 23.65
N SER A 515 -15.71 -14.53 24.39
CA SER A 515 -15.06 -13.29 23.97
C SER A 515 -13.61 -13.46 23.51
N GLY A 516 -13.09 -14.70 23.51
CA GLY A 516 -11.72 -15.00 23.08
C GLY A 516 -11.55 -15.04 21.55
N ASP A 517 -10.30 -15.13 21.10
CA ASP A 517 -10.00 -15.25 19.67
C ASP A 517 -10.48 -16.60 19.13
N ARG A 518 -11.08 -16.65 17.94
CA ARG A 518 -11.50 -17.90 17.30
C ARG A 518 -11.25 -17.91 15.80
N PRO A 519 -11.04 -19.09 15.18
CA PRO A 519 -11.01 -19.22 13.73
C PRO A 519 -12.30 -18.68 13.11
N SER A 520 -12.20 -18.00 11.96
CA SER A 520 -13.35 -17.38 11.29
C SER A 520 -14.39 -18.38 10.77
N ASN A 521 -13.96 -19.61 10.53
CA ASN A 521 -14.77 -20.74 10.08
C ASN A 521 -15.27 -21.64 11.22
N LEU A 522 -14.94 -21.31 12.48
CA LEU A 522 -15.41 -22.08 13.64
C LEU A 522 -16.90 -21.81 13.90
N PRO A 523 -17.72 -22.85 14.14
CA PRO A 523 -19.11 -22.67 14.56
C PRO A 523 -19.23 -21.78 15.81
N GLN A 524 -20.40 -21.16 16.01
CA GLN A 524 -20.62 -20.27 17.15
C GLN A 524 -20.35 -20.95 18.51
N ASN A 525 -20.71 -22.23 18.62
CA ASN A 525 -20.52 -23.02 19.83
C ASN A 525 -19.21 -23.81 19.82
N GLY A 526 -18.28 -23.53 18.90
CA GLY A 526 -17.06 -24.32 18.73
C GLY A 526 -17.33 -25.74 18.22
N TYR A 527 -16.30 -26.57 18.32
CA TYR A 527 -16.40 -28.02 18.11
C TYR A 527 -16.39 -28.74 19.45
N THR A 528 -17.09 -29.86 19.50
CA THR A 528 -17.14 -30.77 20.65
C THR A 528 -16.39 -32.06 20.34
N TYR A 529 -16.11 -32.84 21.38
CA TYR A 529 -15.62 -34.22 21.25
C TYR A 529 -16.53 -35.05 20.33
N ASP A 530 -17.85 -34.85 20.43
CA ASP A 530 -18.83 -35.60 19.66
C ASP A 530 -18.78 -35.28 18.15
N ASP A 531 -18.36 -34.08 17.77
CA ASP A 531 -18.30 -33.65 16.36
C ASP A 531 -17.17 -34.35 15.58
N PHE A 532 -15.98 -34.49 16.17
CA PHE A 532 -14.80 -35.02 15.47
C PHE A 532 -14.18 -36.27 16.06
N TRP A 533 -14.18 -36.40 17.39
CA TRP A 533 -13.38 -37.41 18.08
C TRP A 533 -14.17 -38.68 18.39
N LYS A 534 -15.45 -38.57 18.75
CA LYS A 534 -16.35 -39.73 18.92
C LYS A 534 -16.49 -40.59 17.66
N PRO A 535 -16.61 -40.04 16.43
CA PRO A 535 -16.61 -40.84 15.21
C PRO A 535 -15.28 -41.59 14.98
N ILE A 536 -14.17 -41.06 15.47
CA ILE A 536 -12.83 -41.65 15.34
C ILE A 536 -12.61 -42.76 16.37
N PHE A 537 -12.81 -42.46 17.66
CA PHE A 537 -12.53 -43.39 18.76
C PHE A 537 -13.67 -44.37 19.03
N GLN A 538 -14.87 -44.07 18.53
CA GLN A 538 -16.06 -44.94 18.59
C GLN A 538 -16.52 -45.26 20.03
N CYS A 539 -16.29 -44.34 20.97
CA CYS A 539 -16.78 -44.43 22.34
C CYS A 539 -17.00 -43.04 22.95
N SER A 540 -17.70 -42.97 24.09
CA SER A 540 -17.88 -41.71 24.83
C SER A 540 -16.55 -41.22 25.42
N LEU A 541 -16.45 -39.93 25.71
CA LEU A 541 -15.26 -39.34 26.31
C LEU A 541 -14.92 -39.98 27.67
N GLU A 542 -15.92 -40.26 28.51
CA GLU A 542 -15.73 -40.93 29.81
C GLU A 542 -15.15 -42.33 29.64
N THR A 543 -15.66 -43.05 28.63
CA THR A 543 -15.19 -44.38 28.29
C THR A 543 -13.74 -44.33 27.82
N LEU A 544 -13.40 -43.35 26.97
CA LEU A 544 -12.06 -43.17 26.43
C LEU A 544 -11.05 -42.85 27.53
N ILE A 545 -11.36 -41.89 28.42
CA ILE A 545 -10.52 -41.52 29.55
C ILE A 545 -10.24 -42.72 30.45
N LYS A 546 -11.28 -43.51 30.76
CA LYS A 546 -11.14 -44.74 31.56
C LYS A 546 -10.27 -45.78 30.86
N GLN A 547 -10.44 -45.98 29.54
CA GLN A 547 -9.64 -46.94 28.76
C GLN A 547 -8.17 -46.52 28.66
N CYS A 548 -7.91 -45.21 28.52
CA CYS A 548 -6.56 -44.67 28.42
C CYS A 548 -5.88 -44.47 29.79
N GLY A 549 -6.60 -44.66 30.90
CA GLY A 549 -6.05 -44.51 32.25
C GLY A 549 -5.65 -43.07 32.60
N ILE A 550 -6.33 -42.09 32.01
CA ILE A 550 -5.98 -40.67 32.17
C ILE A 550 -6.51 -40.15 33.53
N ASP A 551 -5.59 -39.73 34.41
CA ASP A 551 -5.95 -39.11 35.68
C ASP A 551 -6.36 -37.64 35.48
N THR A 552 -7.63 -37.35 35.76
CA THR A 552 -8.25 -36.03 35.62
C THR A 552 -8.52 -35.36 36.98
N SER A 553 -7.95 -35.90 38.07
CA SER A 553 -8.16 -35.38 39.41
C SER A 553 -7.57 -33.97 39.60
N PRO A 554 -8.22 -33.09 40.39
CA PRO A 554 -7.73 -31.73 40.62
C PRO A 554 -6.29 -31.67 41.13
N ALA A 555 -5.90 -32.61 41.99
CA ALA A 555 -4.56 -32.67 42.58
C ALA A 555 -3.44 -32.92 41.56
N VAL A 556 -3.70 -33.72 40.52
CA VAL A 556 -2.74 -33.97 39.43
C VAL A 556 -2.64 -32.75 38.50
N MET A 557 -3.78 -32.09 38.25
CA MET A 557 -3.82 -30.87 37.45
C MET A 557 -3.08 -29.69 38.13
N GLU A 558 -3.18 -29.56 39.46
CA GLU A 558 -2.45 -28.55 40.23
C GLU A 558 -0.93 -28.81 40.29
N LYS A 559 -0.51 -30.08 40.46
CA LYS A 559 0.92 -30.42 40.50
C LYS A 559 1.64 -30.11 39.19
N LEU A 560 1.04 -30.46 38.05
CA LEU A 560 1.59 -30.08 36.75
C LEU A 560 1.78 -28.56 36.64
N SER A 561 0.87 -27.76 37.20
CA SER A 561 0.93 -26.30 37.13
C SER A 561 1.99 -25.63 38.04
N ILE A 562 2.37 -26.26 39.18
CA ILE A 562 3.17 -25.61 40.24
C ILE A 562 4.66 -26.00 40.19
N THR A 563 5.01 -27.21 39.75
CA THR A 563 6.40 -27.70 39.81
C THR A 563 7.22 -27.57 38.53
N ASP A 564 6.63 -27.27 37.37
CA ASP A 564 7.32 -27.38 36.07
C ASP A 564 7.43 -26.08 35.23
N PHE A 565 6.81 -24.97 35.64
CA PHE A 565 6.63 -23.79 34.76
C PHE A 565 7.27 -22.47 35.23
N LYS A 566 8.14 -22.50 36.26
CA LYS A 566 8.82 -21.31 36.80
C LYS A 566 10.02 -20.76 36.00
N SER A 567 10.27 -21.20 34.76
CA SER A 567 11.45 -20.76 33.98
C SER A 567 11.16 -19.85 32.77
N GLY A 568 9.93 -19.37 32.58
CA GLY A 568 9.56 -18.56 31.41
C GLY A 568 9.85 -17.04 31.49
N GLU A 569 10.13 -16.49 32.66
CA GLU A 569 10.28 -15.02 32.85
C GLU A 569 11.74 -14.51 32.82
N GLN A 570 12.73 -15.39 32.65
CA GLN A 570 14.16 -15.00 32.61
C GLN A 570 14.86 -15.53 31.37
N SER A 571 14.52 -15.02 30.19
CA SER A 571 15.32 -15.21 28.98
C SER A 571 14.98 -14.15 27.92
N THR A 572 15.32 -12.89 28.22
CA THR A 572 15.28 -11.80 27.23
C THR A 572 16.63 -11.08 27.09
N SER A 573 17.72 -11.60 27.69
CA SER A 573 18.99 -10.85 27.76
C SER A 573 20.22 -11.50 27.13
N SER A 574 20.11 -12.58 26.35
CA SER A 574 21.29 -13.16 25.71
C SER A 574 20.98 -13.64 24.30
N LEU A 575 21.07 -12.73 23.33
CA LEU A 575 21.42 -12.96 21.92
C LEU A 575 21.46 -11.61 21.15
N ARG A 576 21.96 -10.55 21.82
CA ARG A 576 22.51 -9.36 21.14
C ARG A 576 24.02 -9.46 21.26
N GLU A 577 24.65 -10.25 20.41
CA GLU A 577 26.07 -10.18 20.04
C GLU A 577 26.42 -11.42 19.21
N ALA A 578 26.28 -11.31 17.89
CA ALA A 578 27.17 -11.91 16.89
C ALA A 578 26.69 -11.56 15.48
N GLY A 579 27.45 -10.71 14.78
CA GLY A 579 27.50 -10.61 13.31
C GLY A 579 26.46 -9.74 12.65
#